data_AF-A0AAV5I290-F1
#
_entry.id   AF-A0AAV5I290-F1
#
_cell.length_a   1.000
_cell.length_b   1.000
_cell.length_c   1.000
_cell.angle_alpha   90.00
_cell.angle_beta   90.00
_cell.angle_gamma   90.00
#
_symmetry.space_group_name_H-M   'P 1'
#
loop_
_entity.id
_entity.type
_entity.pdbx_description
1 polymer ?
#
loop_
_entity_poly.entity_id
_entity_poly.type
_entity_poly.pdbx_seq_one_letter_code
_entity_poly.pdbx_strand_id
1 'polypeptide(L)'
;MASRSLWRTRTKLAVVATAFCGGAATVAVATSEDPANSLKLCTAVPLRLLRDSVTAASIAFDYEYSLWGLPEGSSERQRIKHEVHLRSARKLQELCFRNGGIYIKLGQHIGQLEYLVPEEYVRTMRESMLNKCPVSSYEQVCEVFKKELGETPDKVFNEFDPVPIASASLAQVHVAHTHDGQKVAVKVQHTHMTDTAAADHATVELIVNTLHWFFPSFDYRWLVDEMRESLPKASFLLKCSLLWQQFFSMQVMKTCNQLLK
;
A
#
# COMPACT_ATOMS: atom_id res chain seq x y z
N MET A 1 5.35 40.77 5.11
CA MET A 1 4.21 39.83 4.96
C MET A 1 4.51 38.38 5.39
N ALA A 2 5.78 37.98 5.63
CA ALA A 2 6.14 36.60 5.99
C ALA A 2 5.77 36.15 7.42
N SER A 3 5.64 37.05 8.41
CA SER A 3 5.37 36.65 9.80
C SER A 3 3.94 36.20 10.09
N ARG A 4 2.96 36.62 9.27
CA ARG A 4 1.54 36.25 9.43
C ARG A 4 1.25 34.82 8.96
N SER A 5 2.04 34.27 8.03
CA SER A 5 1.94 32.90 7.54
C SER A 5 2.40 31.89 8.60
N LEU A 6 3.59 32.13 9.19
CA LEU A 6 4.18 31.28 10.22
C LEU A 6 3.32 31.17 11.49
N TRP A 7 2.63 32.25 11.89
CA TRP A 7 1.73 32.22 13.05
C TRP A 7 0.53 31.30 12.80
N ARG A 8 -0.12 31.38 11.61
CA ARG A 8 -1.21 30.50 11.22
C ARG A 8 -0.75 29.04 11.19
N THR A 9 0.40 28.73 10.61
CA THR A 9 0.92 27.35 10.55
C THR A 9 1.17 26.76 11.95
N ARG A 10 1.65 27.58 12.91
CA ARG A 10 1.85 27.16 14.31
C ARG A 10 0.56 26.96 15.08
N THR A 11 -0.47 27.80 14.87
CA THR A 11 -1.79 27.61 15.51
C THR A 11 -2.49 26.36 14.97
N LYS A 12 -2.30 26.09 13.67
CA LYS A 12 -2.85 24.91 13.00
C LYS A 12 -2.20 23.60 13.45
N LEU A 13 -0.89 23.59 13.71
CA LEU A 13 -0.17 22.43 14.29
C LEU A 13 -0.64 22.08 15.71
N ALA A 14 -1.02 23.08 16.51
CA ALA A 14 -1.48 22.87 17.89
C ALA A 14 -2.84 22.16 17.99
N VAL A 15 -3.71 22.29 16.98
CA VAL A 15 -5.05 21.67 16.95
C VAL A 15 -4.99 20.18 16.58
N VAL A 16 -3.96 19.75 15.83
CA VAL A 16 -3.79 18.33 15.44
C VAL A 16 -3.25 17.48 16.59
N ALA A 17 -2.43 18.06 17.46
CA ALA A 17 -1.85 17.34 18.59
C ALA A 17 -2.88 16.86 19.63
N THR A 18 -4.08 17.47 19.67
CA THR A 18 -5.10 17.17 20.69
C THR A 18 -6.02 16.00 20.33
N ALA A 19 -5.95 15.44 19.12
CA ALA A 19 -6.83 14.35 18.68
C ALA A 19 -6.25 12.94 18.93
N PHE A 20 -5.02 12.81 19.44
CA PHE A 20 -4.29 11.54 19.48
C PHE A 20 -4.27 10.80 20.83
N CYS A 21 -4.98 11.28 21.85
CA CYS A 21 -4.91 10.68 23.19
C CYS A 21 -5.89 9.50 23.38
N GLY A 22 -5.51 8.32 22.87
CA GLY A 22 -5.37 7.04 23.60
C GLY A 22 -6.52 6.38 24.37
N GLY A 23 -7.66 7.03 24.65
CA GLY A 23 -8.67 6.47 25.55
C GLY A 23 -9.60 5.41 24.93
N ALA A 24 -9.85 5.47 23.62
CA ALA A 24 -10.87 4.63 22.98
C ALA A 24 -10.37 3.22 22.61
N ALA A 25 -9.05 3.03 22.46
CA ALA A 25 -8.49 1.78 21.96
C ALA A 25 -8.57 0.62 22.98
N THR A 26 -8.45 0.91 24.27
CA THR A 26 -8.50 -0.12 25.34
C THR A 26 -9.90 -0.71 25.53
N VAL A 27 -10.96 0.08 25.32
CA VAL A 27 -12.35 -0.37 25.46
C VAL A 27 -12.79 -1.24 24.27
N ALA A 28 -12.27 -0.96 23.07
CA ALA A 28 -12.57 -1.75 21.86
C ALA A 28 -11.94 -3.15 21.89
N VAL A 29 -10.74 -3.30 22.44
CA VAL A 29 -10.07 -4.62 22.55
C VAL A 29 -10.78 -5.53 23.57
N ALA A 30 -11.35 -4.96 24.63
CA ALA A 30 -12.03 -5.73 25.68
C ALA A 30 -13.40 -6.28 25.26
N THR A 31 -13.97 -5.81 24.15
CA THR A 31 -15.34 -6.13 23.71
C THR A 31 -15.41 -6.87 22.37
N SER A 32 -14.27 -7.13 21.72
CA SER A 32 -14.23 -7.79 20.41
C SER A 32 -14.16 -9.31 20.52
N GLU A 33 -14.87 -10.02 19.64
CA GLU A 33 -14.88 -11.49 19.54
C GLU A 33 -13.50 -12.10 19.20
N ASP A 34 -12.58 -11.31 18.62
CA ASP A 34 -11.18 -11.69 18.37
C ASP A 34 -10.20 -10.64 18.95
N PRO A 35 -9.80 -10.78 20.23
CA PRO A 35 -8.93 -9.82 20.89
C PRO A 35 -7.52 -9.77 20.30
N ALA A 36 -7.06 -10.83 19.62
CA ALA A 36 -5.74 -10.86 19.00
C ALA A 36 -5.71 -10.00 17.72
N ASN A 37 -6.76 -10.07 16.90
CA ASN A 37 -6.90 -9.22 15.73
C ASN A 37 -7.13 -7.75 16.12
N SER A 38 -7.97 -7.50 17.13
CA SER A 38 -8.21 -6.14 17.64
C SER A 38 -6.94 -5.50 18.21
N LEU A 39 -6.14 -6.26 18.96
CA LEU A 39 -4.86 -5.78 19.47
C LEU A 39 -3.86 -5.49 18.34
N LYS A 40 -3.80 -6.35 17.31
CA LYS A 40 -2.99 -6.11 16.10
C LYS A 40 -3.45 -4.83 15.40
N LEU A 41 -4.74 -4.60 15.26
CA LEU A 41 -5.27 -3.38 14.64
C LEU A 41 -4.93 -2.13 15.47
N CYS A 42 -5.15 -2.19 16.78
CA CYS A 42 -4.87 -1.09 17.72
C CYS A 42 -3.39 -0.72 17.81
N THR A 43 -2.48 -1.65 17.52
CA THR A 43 -1.03 -1.40 17.55
C THR A 43 -0.47 -1.07 16.17
N ALA A 44 -0.89 -1.78 15.12
CA ALA A 44 -0.39 -1.60 13.77
C ALA A 44 -0.86 -0.30 13.12
N VAL A 45 -2.15 0.06 13.25
CA VAL A 45 -2.71 1.23 12.57
C VAL A 45 -2.07 2.54 13.06
N PRO A 46 -1.92 2.81 14.37
CA PRO A 46 -1.26 4.04 14.83
C PRO A 46 0.20 4.14 14.39
N LEU A 47 0.94 3.02 14.42
CA LEU A 47 2.33 3.00 13.97
C LEU A 47 2.47 3.25 12.46
N ARG A 48 1.49 2.82 11.66
CA ARG A 48 1.46 3.07 10.21
C ARG A 48 1.07 4.51 9.92
N LEU A 49 0.03 5.02 10.57
CA LEU A 49 -0.38 6.42 10.50
C LEU A 49 0.75 7.38 10.88
N LEU A 50 1.51 7.07 11.94
CA LEU A 50 2.67 7.86 12.33
C LEU A 50 3.74 7.85 11.23
N ARG A 51 4.09 6.67 10.70
CA ARG A 51 5.07 6.53 9.61
C ARG A 51 4.64 7.31 8.37
N ASP A 52 3.38 7.20 7.98
CA ASP A 52 2.83 7.89 6.82
C ASP A 52 2.89 9.40 7.01
N SER A 53 2.46 9.88 8.17
CA SER A 53 2.45 11.30 8.51
C SER A 53 3.87 11.89 8.52
N VAL A 54 4.83 11.17 9.10
CA VAL A 54 6.24 11.58 9.14
C VAL A 54 6.85 11.62 7.74
N THR A 55 6.62 10.59 6.92
CA THR A 55 7.13 10.56 5.54
C THR A 55 6.50 11.66 4.70
N ALA A 56 5.18 11.84 4.79
CA ALA A 56 4.44 12.90 4.12
C ALA A 56 4.97 14.30 4.50
N ALA A 57 5.10 14.58 5.80
CA ALA A 57 5.63 15.84 6.29
C ALA A 57 7.09 16.06 5.86
N SER A 58 7.93 15.02 5.90
CA SER A 58 9.32 15.08 5.44
C SER A 58 9.41 15.41 3.96
N ILE A 59 8.58 14.80 3.12
CA ILE A 59 8.53 15.08 1.68
C ILE A 59 8.08 16.52 1.45
N ALA A 60 6.97 16.95 2.05
CA ALA A 60 6.44 18.30 1.87
C ALA A 60 7.44 19.38 2.32
N PHE A 61 8.07 19.19 3.48
CA PHE A 61 9.10 20.10 3.98
C PHE A 61 10.32 20.17 3.05
N ASP A 62 10.73 19.04 2.47
CA ASP A 62 11.87 18.96 1.55
C ASP A 62 11.61 19.75 0.25
N TYR A 63 10.40 19.69 -0.30
CA TYR A 63 10.00 20.55 -1.41
C TYR A 63 10.02 22.03 -1.04
N GLU A 64 9.39 22.40 0.07
CA GLU A 64 9.28 23.80 0.48
C GLU A 64 10.66 24.41 0.73
N TYR A 65 11.50 23.70 1.49
CA TYR A 65 12.85 24.14 1.83
C TYR A 65 13.75 24.24 0.61
N SER A 66 13.74 23.22 -0.27
CA SER A 66 14.68 23.15 -1.39
C SER A 66 14.32 24.09 -2.54
N LEU A 67 13.03 24.41 -2.70
CA LEU A 67 12.57 25.34 -3.73
C LEU A 67 12.45 26.78 -3.21
N TRP A 68 12.77 27.00 -1.93
CA TRP A 68 12.63 28.31 -1.30
C TRP A 68 13.56 29.34 -1.93
N GLY A 69 13.00 30.48 -2.35
CA GLY A 69 13.77 31.61 -2.87
C GLY A 69 14.22 31.45 -4.31
N LEU A 70 13.93 30.32 -4.96
CA LEU A 70 14.28 30.10 -6.36
C LEU A 70 13.21 30.70 -7.30
N PRO A 71 13.60 31.52 -8.30
CA PRO A 71 12.66 32.10 -9.26
C PRO A 71 11.87 31.04 -10.03
N GLU A 72 10.59 31.30 -10.28
CA GLU A 72 9.78 30.41 -11.13
C GLU A 72 10.32 30.39 -12.57
N GLY A 73 10.37 29.20 -13.16
CA GLY A 73 10.88 29.00 -14.52
C GLY A 73 12.41 29.01 -14.67
N SER A 74 13.18 29.22 -13.60
CA SER A 74 14.65 29.14 -13.70
C SER A 74 15.12 27.70 -13.92
N SER A 75 16.19 27.53 -14.71
CA SER A 75 16.84 26.22 -14.94
C SER A 75 17.35 25.61 -13.64
N GLU A 76 17.81 26.45 -12.71
CA GLU A 76 18.23 26.02 -11.37
C GLU A 76 17.05 25.43 -10.57
N ARG A 77 15.89 26.09 -10.57
CA ARG A 77 14.69 25.56 -9.89
C ARG A 77 14.24 24.23 -10.48
N GLN A 78 14.29 24.08 -11.80
CA GLN A 78 13.96 22.82 -12.46
C GLN A 78 14.91 21.69 -12.06
N ARG A 79 16.21 21.95 -12.02
CA ARG A 79 17.22 20.98 -11.58
C ARG A 79 17.00 20.55 -10.13
N ILE A 80 16.85 21.49 -9.21
CA ILE A 80 16.60 21.16 -7.80
C ILE A 80 15.28 20.41 -7.63
N LYS A 81 14.24 20.77 -8.39
CA LYS A 81 12.96 20.08 -8.37
C LYS A 81 13.08 18.61 -8.81
N HIS A 82 13.87 18.31 -9.85
CA HIS A 82 14.19 16.94 -10.27
C HIS A 82 14.85 16.14 -9.13
N GLU A 83 15.84 16.73 -8.46
CA GLU A 83 16.50 16.09 -7.32
C GLU A 83 15.54 15.84 -6.14
N VAL A 84 14.60 16.77 -5.89
CA VAL A 84 13.57 16.63 -4.84
C VAL A 84 12.60 15.51 -5.19
N HIS A 85 12.15 15.46 -6.44
CA HIS A 85 11.28 14.38 -6.93
C HIS A 85 11.94 13.02 -6.70
N LEU A 86 13.20 12.86 -7.09
CA LEU A 86 13.90 11.58 -6.98
C LEU A 86 14.05 11.09 -5.53
N ARG A 87 14.50 11.94 -4.61
CA ARG A 87 14.64 11.54 -3.20
C ARG A 87 13.29 11.34 -2.50
N SER A 88 12.28 12.11 -2.89
CA SER A 88 10.92 11.95 -2.35
C SER A 88 10.25 10.68 -2.86
N ALA A 89 10.49 10.31 -4.12
CA ALA A 89 10.07 9.03 -4.69
C ALA A 89 10.66 7.86 -3.91
N ARG A 90 11.95 7.90 -3.56
CA ARG A 90 12.61 6.89 -2.73
C ARG A 90 12.04 6.82 -1.31
N LYS A 91 11.75 7.96 -0.68
CA LYS A 91 11.08 8.00 0.64
C LYS A 91 9.70 7.34 0.59
N LEU A 92 8.91 7.63 -0.45
CA LEU A 92 7.60 7.03 -0.65
C LEU A 92 7.71 5.52 -0.94
N GLN A 93 8.68 5.11 -1.75
CA GLN A 93 8.97 3.71 -2.04
C GLN A 93 9.28 2.92 -0.77
N GLU A 94 10.16 3.45 0.08
CA GLU A 94 10.51 2.83 1.35
C GLU A 94 9.28 2.72 2.26
N LEU A 95 8.45 3.77 2.33
CA LEU A 95 7.19 3.72 3.06
C LEU A 95 6.29 2.59 2.55
N CYS A 96 6.15 2.47 1.23
CA CYS A 96 5.34 1.43 0.60
C CYS A 96 5.83 0.02 0.96
N PHE A 97 7.14 -0.23 0.95
CA PHE A 97 7.70 -1.51 1.38
C PHE A 97 7.51 -1.78 2.87
N ARG A 98 7.76 -0.78 3.72
CA ARG A 98 7.65 -0.91 5.18
C ARG A 98 6.22 -1.14 5.66
N ASN A 99 5.23 -0.59 4.96
CA ASN A 99 3.83 -0.76 5.31
C ASN A 99 3.19 -1.95 4.59
N GLY A 100 3.67 -2.33 3.41
CA GLY A 100 3.13 -3.47 2.67
C GLY A 100 1.69 -3.25 2.21
N GLY A 101 1.00 -4.35 1.87
CA GLY A 101 -0.44 -4.34 1.63
C GLY A 101 -0.90 -3.34 0.56
N ILE A 102 -1.85 -2.48 0.93
CA ILE A 102 -2.40 -1.46 0.04
C ILE A 102 -1.35 -0.45 -0.45
N TYR A 103 -0.25 -0.24 0.30
CA TYR A 103 0.79 0.71 -0.10
C TYR A 103 1.66 0.17 -1.24
N ILE A 104 1.88 -1.15 -1.31
CA ILE A 104 2.52 -1.77 -2.47
C ILE A 104 1.66 -1.53 -3.71
N LYS A 105 0.34 -1.70 -3.60
CA LYS A 105 -0.58 -1.41 -4.71
C LYS A 105 -0.55 0.06 -5.11
N LEU A 106 -0.54 0.97 -4.14
CA LEU A 106 -0.41 2.40 -4.40
C LEU A 106 0.88 2.70 -5.19
N GLY A 107 2.00 2.10 -4.78
CA GLY A 107 3.26 2.19 -5.52
C GLY A 107 3.14 1.66 -6.95
N GLN A 108 2.55 0.48 -7.14
CA GLN A 108 2.32 -0.10 -8.47
C GLN A 108 1.45 0.80 -9.36
N HIS A 109 0.40 1.38 -8.80
CA HIS A 109 -0.47 2.31 -9.53
C HIS A 109 0.28 3.59 -9.91
N ILE A 110 1.05 4.19 -8.99
CA ILE A 110 1.92 5.34 -9.28
C ILE A 110 2.91 5.02 -10.39
N GLY A 111 3.47 3.80 -10.41
CA GLY A 111 4.37 3.33 -11.46
C GLY A 111 3.75 3.22 -12.86
N GLN A 112 2.43 3.37 -12.99
CA GLN A 112 1.69 3.34 -14.26
C GLN A 112 1.17 4.72 -14.70
N LEU A 113 1.21 5.73 -13.83
CA LEU A 113 0.68 7.07 -14.07
C LEU A 113 1.68 7.96 -14.83
N GLU A 114 2.08 7.51 -16.02
CA GLU A 114 2.89 8.32 -16.93
C GLU A 114 2.19 9.65 -17.24
N TYR A 115 2.97 10.73 -17.35
CA TYR A 115 2.50 12.09 -17.63
C TYR A 115 1.65 12.78 -16.55
N LEU A 116 1.10 12.05 -15.57
CA LEU A 116 0.32 12.60 -14.47
C LEU A 116 1.14 12.84 -13.19
N VAL A 117 2.16 12.01 -12.98
CA VAL A 117 3.07 12.09 -11.82
C VAL A 117 4.49 12.36 -12.32
N PRO A 118 5.35 13.09 -11.56
CA PRO A 118 6.73 13.31 -11.98
C PRO A 118 7.46 12.00 -12.32
N GLU A 119 8.24 12.02 -13.39
CA GLU A 119 8.87 10.82 -13.97
C GLU A 119 9.71 10.04 -12.95
N GLU A 120 10.34 10.73 -12.01
CA GLU A 120 11.18 10.13 -10.98
C GLU A 120 10.37 9.22 -10.04
N TYR A 121 9.12 9.58 -9.74
CA TYR A 121 8.22 8.72 -8.96
C TYR A 121 7.78 7.51 -9.77
N VAL A 122 7.35 7.74 -11.02
CA VAL A 122 6.89 6.68 -11.92
C VAL A 122 7.99 5.64 -12.11
N ARG A 123 9.19 6.07 -12.47
CA ARG A 123 10.36 5.20 -12.69
C ARG A 123 10.75 4.44 -11.42
N THR A 124 10.90 5.13 -10.29
CA THR A 124 11.28 4.51 -9.02
C THR A 124 10.28 3.43 -8.59
N MET A 125 8.99 3.71 -8.70
CA MET A 125 7.94 2.77 -8.31
C MET A 125 7.85 1.59 -9.28
N ARG A 126 7.93 1.84 -10.59
CA ARG A 126 7.92 0.79 -11.61
C ARG A 126 9.07 -0.19 -11.42
N GLU A 127 10.30 0.31 -11.28
CA GLU A 127 11.49 -0.52 -11.12
C GLU A 127 11.44 -1.42 -9.88
N SER A 128 10.77 -0.97 -8.82
CA SER A 128 10.83 -1.65 -7.53
C SER A 128 9.59 -2.44 -7.16
N MET A 129 8.40 -1.95 -7.52
CA MET A 129 7.12 -2.53 -7.09
C MET A 129 6.49 -3.44 -8.15
N LEU A 130 6.83 -3.25 -9.44
CA LEU A 130 6.33 -4.10 -10.53
C LEU A 130 7.30 -5.26 -10.84
N ASN A 131 8.61 -5.04 -10.65
CA ASN A 131 9.62 -6.05 -10.99
C ASN A 131 10.02 -6.98 -9.83
N LYS A 132 9.65 -6.66 -8.58
CA LYS A 132 9.97 -7.49 -7.39
C LYS A 132 8.69 -7.80 -6.63
N CYS A 133 8.15 -9.00 -6.82
CA CYS A 133 6.97 -9.46 -6.09
C CYS A 133 7.40 -10.15 -4.77
N PRO A 134 6.72 -9.86 -3.64
CA PRO A 134 7.00 -10.54 -2.38
C PRO A 134 6.67 -12.03 -2.49
N VAL A 135 7.36 -12.88 -1.73
CA VAL A 135 7.03 -14.31 -1.60
C VAL A 135 6.78 -14.59 -0.12
N SER A 136 5.58 -15.06 0.20
CA SER A 136 5.22 -15.57 1.53
C SER A 136 5.90 -16.90 1.79
N SER A 137 6.32 -17.10 3.04
CA SER A 137 6.85 -18.39 3.47
C SER A 137 5.77 -19.46 3.44
N TYR A 138 6.17 -20.74 3.36
CA TYR A 138 5.21 -21.83 3.32
C TYR A 138 4.37 -21.92 4.60
N GLU A 139 4.91 -21.52 5.74
CA GLU A 139 4.17 -21.43 7.01
C GLU A 139 3.01 -20.43 6.89
N GLN A 140 3.24 -19.26 6.29
CA GLN A 140 2.18 -18.26 6.04
C GLN A 140 1.12 -18.81 5.07
N VAL A 141 1.53 -19.57 4.06
CA VAL A 141 0.58 -20.26 3.15
C VAL A 141 -0.29 -21.24 3.94
N CYS A 142 0.30 -22.06 4.81
CA CYS A 142 -0.43 -22.98 5.68
C CYS A 142 -1.40 -22.26 6.63
N GLU A 143 -1.02 -21.10 7.17
CA GLU A 143 -1.92 -20.28 8.00
C GLU A 143 -3.15 -19.79 7.23
N VAL A 144 -2.96 -19.32 5.99
CA VAL A 144 -4.08 -18.91 5.11
C VAL A 144 -5.02 -20.07 4.86
N PHE A 145 -4.48 -21.25 4.55
CA PHE A 145 -5.25 -22.47 4.32
C PHE A 145 -6.06 -22.88 5.55
N LYS A 146 -5.44 -22.89 6.74
CA LYS A 146 -6.15 -23.19 8.00
C LYS A 146 -7.27 -22.19 8.27
N LYS A 147 -7.05 -20.90 7.98
CA LYS A 147 -8.04 -19.84 8.19
C LYS A 147 -9.24 -19.96 7.24
N GLU A 148 -9.00 -20.22 5.95
CA GLU A 148 -10.03 -20.21 4.91
C GLU A 148 -10.72 -21.58 4.72
N LEU A 149 -9.96 -22.67 4.88
CA LEU A 149 -10.41 -24.04 4.57
C LEU A 149 -10.40 -24.97 5.80
N GLY A 150 -9.91 -24.51 6.96
CA GLY A 150 -9.87 -25.29 8.20
C GLY A 150 -8.74 -26.33 8.27
N GLU A 151 -8.01 -26.56 7.18
CA GLU A 151 -6.98 -27.60 7.08
C GLU A 151 -5.73 -27.10 6.32
N THR A 152 -4.64 -27.87 6.35
CA THR A 152 -3.37 -27.54 5.67
C THR A 152 -3.35 -27.99 4.20
N PRO A 153 -2.48 -27.42 3.34
CA PRO A 153 -2.43 -27.76 1.92
C PRO A 153 -2.26 -29.26 1.65
N ASP A 154 -1.47 -29.95 2.47
CA ASP A 154 -1.19 -31.40 2.41
C ASP A 154 -2.41 -32.30 2.71
N LYS A 155 -3.46 -31.77 3.33
CA LYS A 155 -4.72 -32.49 3.53
C LYS A 155 -5.74 -32.18 2.44
N VAL A 156 -5.74 -30.93 1.98
CA VAL A 156 -6.68 -30.45 0.94
C VAL A 156 -6.34 -31.06 -0.42
N PHE A 157 -5.06 -31.22 -0.72
CA PHE A 157 -4.55 -31.75 -1.98
C PHE A 157 -3.81 -33.07 -1.76
N ASN A 158 -3.73 -33.91 -2.80
CA ASN A 158 -2.90 -35.13 -2.78
C ASN A 158 -1.41 -34.77 -2.80
N GLU A 159 -1.04 -33.74 -3.56
CA GLU A 159 0.29 -33.16 -3.58
C GLU A 159 0.20 -31.64 -3.64
N PHE A 160 1.08 -30.93 -2.93
CA PHE A 160 1.16 -29.47 -2.98
C PHE A 160 2.64 -29.06 -2.98
N ASP A 161 3.05 -28.26 -3.96
CA ASP A 161 4.41 -27.74 -4.04
C ASP A 161 4.57 -26.54 -3.10
N PRO A 162 5.42 -26.62 -2.05
CA PRO A 162 5.64 -25.51 -1.14
C PRO A 162 6.34 -24.31 -1.81
N VAL A 163 6.96 -24.51 -2.97
CA VAL A 163 7.62 -23.45 -3.74
C VAL A 163 6.61 -22.85 -4.74
N PRO A 164 6.34 -21.53 -4.70
CA PRO A 164 5.44 -20.93 -5.67
C PRO A 164 6.09 -20.88 -7.05
N ILE A 165 5.30 -21.19 -8.08
CA ILE A 165 5.70 -21.07 -9.50
C ILE A 165 5.64 -19.62 -10.00
N ALA A 166 4.86 -18.77 -9.32
CA ALA A 166 4.76 -17.34 -9.60
C ALA A 166 4.36 -16.58 -8.34
N SER A 167 4.77 -15.32 -8.25
CA SER A 167 4.27 -14.41 -7.21
C SER A 167 3.86 -13.06 -7.80
N ALA A 168 2.84 -12.46 -7.18
CA ALA A 168 2.32 -11.14 -7.47
C ALA A 168 2.12 -10.37 -6.17
N SER A 169 1.91 -9.04 -6.24
CA SER A 169 1.80 -8.20 -5.04
C SER A 169 0.75 -8.65 -4.04
N LEU A 170 -0.33 -9.30 -4.49
CA LEU A 170 -1.44 -9.76 -3.65
C LEU A 170 -1.38 -11.22 -3.23
N ALA A 171 -0.72 -12.04 -4.02
CA ALA A 171 -0.85 -13.47 -3.94
C ALA A 171 0.26 -14.16 -4.70
N GLN A 172 0.56 -15.38 -4.29
CA GLN A 172 1.43 -16.29 -5.01
C GLN A 172 0.65 -17.49 -5.53
N VAL A 173 1.21 -18.16 -6.54
CA VAL A 173 0.60 -19.31 -7.20
C VAL A 173 1.49 -20.53 -6.98
N HIS A 174 0.90 -21.60 -6.49
CA HIS A 174 1.52 -22.91 -6.28
C HIS A 174 0.96 -23.93 -7.25
N VAL A 175 1.71 -25.01 -7.48
CA VAL A 175 1.22 -26.19 -8.18
C VAL A 175 0.72 -27.20 -7.15
N ALA A 176 -0.41 -27.83 -7.44
CA ALA A 176 -0.94 -28.91 -6.63
C ALA A 176 -1.59 -29.99 -7.50
N HIS A 177 -1.77 -31.18 -6.95
CA HIS A 177 -2.57 -32.26 -7.52
C HIS A 177 -3.76 -32.56 -6.60
N THR A 178 -4.97 -32.61 -7.16
CA THR A 178 -6.15 -33.03 -6.42
C THR A 178 -6.10 -34.52 -6.10
N HIS A 179 -6.94 -34.99 -5.16
CA HIS A 179 -7.11 -36.42 -4.86
C HIS A 179 -7.59 -37.24 -6.06
N ASP A 180 -8.24 -36.59 -7.03
CA ASP A 180 -8.64 -37.19 -8.31
C ASP A 180 -7.51 -37.20 -9.36
N GLY A 181 -6.30 -36.75 -9.00
CA GLY A 181 -5.11 -36.74 -9.86
C GLY A 181 -5.01 -35.55 -10.82
N GLN A 182 -5.88 -34.53 -10.70
CA GLN A 182 -5.83 -33.36 -11.59
C GLN A 182 -4.78 -32.34 -11.13
N LYS A 183 -3.92 -31.91 -12.06
CA LYS A 183 -2.93 -30.83 -11.82
C LYS A 183 -3.61 -29.46 -11.85
N VAL A 184 -3.48 -28.69 -10.76
CA VAL A 184 -4.13 -27.39 -10.58
C VAL A 184 -3.14 -26.30 -10.16
N ALA A 185 -3.47 -25.05 -10.48
CA ALA A 185 -2.76 -23.88 -10.00
C ALA A 185 -3.52 -23.27 -8.81
N VAL A 186 -2.89 -23.21 -7.65
CA VAL A 186 -3.50 -22.75 -6.40
C VAL A 186 -2.99 -21.36 -6.06
N LYS A 187 -3.88 -20.37 -6.10
CA LYS A 187 -3.56 -18.98 -5.76
C LYS A 187 -3.80 -18.73 -4.28
N VAL A 188 -2.75 -18.32 -3.57
CA VAL A 188 -2.77 -18.04 -2.13
C VAL A 188 -2.51 -16.57 -1.89
N GLN A 189 -3.43 -15.89 -1.19
CA GLN A 189 -3.30 -14.48 -0.86
C GLN A 189 -2.28 -14.26 0.27
N HIS A 190 -1.46 -13.22 0.20
CA HIS A 190 -0.55 -12.87 1.30
C HIS A 190 -1.35 -12.36 2.52
N THR A 191 -1.03 -12.87 3.71
CA THR A 191 -1.71 -12.56 4.99
C THR A 191 -1.65 -11.09 5.38
N HIS A 192 -0.60 -10.35 5.00
CA HIS A 192 -0.36 -8.97 5.45
C HIS A 192 -1.25 -7.91 4.78
N MET A 193 -2.23 -8.30 3.97
CA MET A 193 -2.88 -7.38 3.03
C MET A 193 -4.33 -7.04 3.33
N THR A 194 -4.98 -7.72 4.28
CA THR A 194 -6.44 -7.68 4.42
C THR A 194 -6.91 -6.85 5.60
N ASP A 195 -6.30 -7.01 6.77
CA ASP A 195 -6.95 -6.62 8.02
C ASP A 195 -6.87 -5.11 8.31
N THR A 196 -5.92 -4.42 7.67
CA THR A 196 -5.63 -2.98 7.90
C THR A 196 -6.01 -2.08 6.73
N ALA A 197 -6.37 -2.65 5.59
CA ALA A 197 -6.40 -1.90 4.36
C ALA A 197 -7.49 -0.80 4.29
N ALA A 198 -8.62 -1.02 4.97
CA ALA A 198 -9.64 0.01 5.13
C ALA A 198 -9.14 1.19 6.00
N ALA A 199 -8.44 0.89 7.09
CA ALA A 199 -7.85 1.90 7.97
C ALA A 199 -6.68 2.65 7.29
N ASP A 200 -5.87 1.94 6.50
CA ASP A 200 -4.80 2.50 5.69
C ASP A 200 -5.35 3.46 4.63
N HIS A 201 -6.44 3.09 3.94
CA HIS A 201 -7.09 3.99 2.97
C HIS A 201 -7.58 5.27 3.65
N ALA A 202 -8.28 5.16 4.77
CA ALA A 202 -8.73 6.32 5.55
C ALA A 202 -7.56 7.19 6.01
N THR A 203 -6.43 6.56 6.36
CA THR A 203 -5.19 7.24 6.74
C THR A 203 -4.60 8.04 5.57
N VAL A 204 -4.49 7.44 4.39
CA VAL A 204 -3.98 8.12 3.19
C VAL A 204 -4.90 9.29 2.80
N GLU A 205 -6.22 9.10 2.84
CA GLU A 205 -7.20 10.16 2.57
C GLU A 205 -7.07 11.32 3.58
N LEU A 206 -6.96 11.01 4.87
CA LEU A 206 -6.74 12.02 5.92
C LEU A 206 -5.45 12.81 5.66
N ILE A 207 -4.35 12.12 5.33
CA ILE A 207 -3.05 12.75 5.12
C ILE A 207 -3.07 13.64 3.87
N VAL A 208 -3.63 13.16 2.75
CA VAL A 208 -3.70 13.94 1.51
C VAL A 208 -4.57 15.19 1.68
N ASN A 209 -5.72 15.06 2.34
CA ASN A 209 -6.58 16.20 2.66
C ASN A 209 -5.91 17.20 3.61
N THR A 210 -5.18 16.70 4.61
CA THR A 210 -4.43 17.53 5.55
C THR A 210 -3.27 18.25 4.87
N LEU A 211 -2.50 17.54 4.04
CA LEU A 211 -1.39 18.09 3.27
C LEU A 211 -1.85 19.20 2.33
N HIS A 212 -2.94 19.01 1.59
CA HIS A 212 -3.49 20.05 0.70
C HIS A 212 -3.81 21.35 1.47
N TRP A 213 -4.30 21.23 2.71
CA TRP A 213 -4.60 22.40 3.54
C TRP A 213 -3.36 23.14 4.07
N PHE A 214 -2.23 22.45 4.21
CA PHE A 214 -0.95 23.06 4.57
C PHE A 214 -0.14 23.53 3.36
N PHE A 215 -0.22 22.80 2.25
CA PHE A 215 0.53 23.04 1.01
C PHE A 215 -0.41 22.94 -0.20
N PRO A 216 -1.12 24.04 -0.54
CA PRO A 216 -2.13 24.04 -1.61
C PRO A 216 -1.59 23.66 -2.98
N SER A 217 -0.27 23.81 -3.19
CA SER A 217 0.44 23.42 -4.42
C SER A 217 0.44 21.92 -4.68
N PHE A 218 0.10 21.09 -3.69
CA PHE A 218 -0.02 19.65 -3.82
C PHE A 218 -1.50 19.25 -3.80
N ASP A 219 -2.10 19.10 -4.99
CA ASP A 219 -3.43 18.52 -5.14
C ASP A 219 -3.35 17.11 -5.69
N TYR A 220 -3.33 16.14 -4.78
CA TYR A 220 -3.36 14.71 -5.10
C TYR A 220 -4.68 14.05 -4.66
N ARG A 221 -5.71 14.85 -4.36
CA ARG A 221 -7.02 14.31 -3.97
C ARG A 221 -7.61 13.45 -5.09
N TRP A 222 -7.40 13.88 -6.34
CA TRP A 222 -7.75 13.10 -7.52
C TRP A 222 -7.12 11.69 -7.52
N LEU A 223 -5.90 11.54 -7.01
CA LEU A 223 -5.22 10.24 -6.94
C LEU A 223 -5.89 9.35 -5.88
N VAL A 224 -6.33 9.95 -4.77
CA VAL A 224 -7.09 9.22 -3.75
C VAL A 224 -8.46 8.81 -4.28
N ASP A 225 -9.14 9.68 -5.02
CA ASP A 225 -10.43 9.39 -5.63
C ASP A 225 -10.32 8.30 -6.71
N GLU A 226 -9.32 8.37 -7.58
CA GLU A 226 -9.01 7.32 -8.57
C GLU A 226 -8.69 5.98 -7.90
N MET A 227 -7.89 6.01 -6.82
CA MET A 227 -7.64 4.83 -6.00
C MET A 227 -8.94 4.32 -5.38
N ARG A 228 -9.83 5.18 -4.90
CA ARG A 228 -11.12 4.79 -4.32
C ARG A 228 -12.09 4.21 -5.35
N GLU A 229 -12.06 4.65 -6.60
CA GLU A 229 -12.89 4.10 -7.67
C GLU A 229 -12.33 2.78 -8.21
N SER A 230 -11.01 2.68 -8.31
CA SER A 230 -10.33 1.42 -8.63
C SER A 230 -10.40 0.39 -7.48
N LEU A 231 -10.72 0.83 -6.25
CA LEU A 231 -11.01 -0.01 -5.08
C LEU A 231 -12.53 -0.24 -4.94
N PRO A 232 -13.08 -1.40 -5.35
CA PRO A 232 -14.51 -1.63 -5.31
C PRO A 232 -15.09 -1.49 -3.89
N LYS A 233 -16.05 -0.56 -3.74
CA LYS A 233 -16.79 -0.33 -2.49
C LYS A 233 -17.57 -1.61 -2.11
N ALA A 234 -17.50 -1.95 -0.82
CA ALA A 234 -18.29 -2.99 -0.11
C ALA A 234 -17.87 -4.48 -0.19
N SER A 235 -16.71 -4.83 -0.76
CA SER A 235 -16.12 -6.17 -0.53
C SER A 235 -14.64 -6.14 -0.88
N PHE A 236 -13.88 -5.46 -0.03
CA PHE A 236 -12.44 -5.24 -0.16
C PHE A 236 -11.65 -6.55 -0.35
N LEU A 237 -12.21 -7.69 0.11
CA LEU A 237 -11.63 -9.02 0.02
C LEU A 237 -12.05 -9.80 -1.24
N LEU A 238 -13.28 -9.60 -1.73
CA LEU A 238 -13.87 -10.50 -2.73
C LEU A 238 -13.84 -9.98 -4.18
N LYS A 239 -13.78 -8.65 -4.39
CA LYS A 239 -13.79 -8.06 -5.75
C LYS A 239 -12.46 -7.47 -6.22
N CYS A 240 -11.60 -7.02 -5.29
CA CYS A 240 -10.22 -6.66 -5.62
C CYS A 240 -9.41 -7.87 -6.09
N SER A 241 -9.79 -9.07 -5.65
CA SER A 241 -9.45 -10.31 -6.32
C SER A 241 -10.12 -10.32 -7.70
N LEU A 242 -11.42 -10.51 -7.86
CA LEU A 242 -12.05 -10.82 -9.15
C LEU A 242 -11.68 -9.97 -10.39
N LEU A 243 -11.75 -8.62 -10.36
CA LEU A 243 -11.57 -7.80 -11.58
C LEU A 243 -10.09 -7.63 -11.99
N TRP A 244 -9.19 -7.52 -11.02
CA TRP A 244 -7.74 -7.43 -11.26
C TRP A 244 -7.07 -8.81 -11.34
N GLN A 245 -7.63 -9.82 -10.66
CA GLN A 245 -7.37 -11.23 -10.92
C GLN A 245 -7.78 -11.56 -12.34
N GLN A 246 -8.79 -10.98 -12.96
CA GLN A 246 -9.02 -11.26 -14.39
C GLN A 246 -7.89 -10.77 -15.30
N PHE A 247 -7.39 -9.54 -15.12
CA PHE A 247 -6.30 -9.02 -15.96
C PHE A 247 -4.96 -9.72 -15.67
N PHE A 248 -4.60 -9.88 -14.39
CA PHE A 248 -3.34 -10.50 -13.99
C PHE A 248 -3.38 -12.03 -14.02
N SER A 249 -4.50 -12.67 -13.67
CA SER A 249 -4.70 -14.11 -13.89
C SER A 249 -4.82 -14.43 -15.37
N MET A 250 -5.17 -13.51 -16.26
CA MET A 250 -5.06 -13.81 -17.69
C MET A 250 -3.60 -13.83 -18.15
N GLN A 251 -2.73 -13.00 -17.57
CA GLN A 251 -1.29 -13.00 -17.87
C GLN A 251 -0.58 -14.18 -17.18
N VAL A 252 -0.86 -14.40 -15.89
CA VAL A 252 -0.34 -15.52 -15.10
C VAL A 252 -0.97 -16.85 -15.48
N MET A 253 -2.26 -16.96 -15.87
CA MET A 253 -2.80 -18.20 -16.45
C MET A 253 -2.25 -18.45 -17.84
N LYS A 254 -1.98 -17.42 -18.66
CA LYS A 254 -1.29 -17.64 -19.94
C LYS A 254 0.12 -18.21 -19.70
N THR A 255 0.85 -17.68 -18.73
CA THR A 255 2.16 -18.21 -18.30
C THR A 255 2.04 -19.58 -17.61
N CYS A 256 1.05 -19.79 -16.74
CA CYS A 256 0.82 -21.07 -16.05
C CYS A 256 0.35 -22.16 -17.01
N ASN A 257 -0.54 -21.88 -17.98
CA ASN A 257 -0.89 -22.86 -19.03
C ASN A 257 0.28 -23.15 -19.98
N GLN A 258 1.27 -22.26 -20.07
CA GLN A 258 2.54 -22.54 -20.75
C GLN A 258 3.52 -23.34 -19.87
N LEU A 259 3.48 -23.18 -18.54
CA LEU A 259 4.32 -23.89 -17.57
C LEU A 259 3.75 -25.25 -17.10
N LEU A 260 2.44 -25.44 -17.25
CA LEU A 260 1.72 -26.68 -16.94
C LEU A 260 1.70 -27.67 -18.13
N LYS A 261 2.11 -27.22 -19.33
CA LYS A 261 2.39 -28.03 -20.51
C LYS A 261 3.85 -28.46 -20.51
#